data_AF-A0A182LSX8-F1
#
_entry.id   AF-A0A182LSX8-F1
#
_cell.length_a   1.000
_cell.length_b   1.000
_cell.length_c   1.000
_cell.angle_alpha   90.00
_cell.angle_beta   90.00
_cell.angle_gamma   90.00
#
_symmetry.space_group_name_H-M   'P 1'
#
loop_
_entity.id
_entity.type
_entity.pdbx_description
1 polymer ?
#
loop_
_entity_poly.entity_id
_entity_poly.type
_entity_poly.pdbx_seq_one_letter_code
_entity_poly.pdbx_strand_id
1 'polypeptide(L)'
;MKSFIVLLVMIGTVVADRPETVNVITTFKQILPLYNSSLSDNQIQIAAVKSNLTTQLVDIHLEIIAVKERLVDTVIQSEDNMHKLMDAQVAADKLCLSFVNASSEMNVNLAGVSFTNCINDADKAIYTSVGNYYAYMSDLEQQIDWMRLLDVFRGHNVFHSPQPIIDKLNAKSELLRGNNGTNTTLETLPNQAYKDLRYIQESYQTCMDDAFDLFKQGVNMCEMQMRMICGANL
;
A
#
# COMPACT_ATOMS: atom_id res chain seq x y z
N MET A 1 -94.82 -3.91 36.87
CA MET A 1 -94.07 -2.78 36.28
C MET A 1 -92.72 -2.65 37.00
N LYS A 2 -91.63 -2.53 36.22
CA LYS A 2 -90.23 -2.15 36.59
C LYS A 2 -89.40 -3.28 37.24
N SER A 3 -88.66 -4.07 36.45
CA SER A 3 -87.29 -3.87 35.93
C SER A 3 -86.21 -3.86 37.00
N PHE A 4 -85.25 -4.79 36.92
CA PHE A 4 -83.82 -4.47 36.80
C PHE A 4 -83.06 -5.68 36.24
N ILE A 5 -82.57 -5.51 35.02
CA ILE A 5 -81.64 -6.42 34.33
C ILE A 5 -80.21 -5.99 34.68
N VAL A 6 -79.40 -7.03 34.90
CA VAL A 6 -77.95 -7.16 35.09
C VAL A 6 -77.08 -6.20 34.25
N LEU A 7 -75.93 -5.75 34.79
CA LEU A 7 -74.67 -5.75 34.04
C LEU A 7 -73.45 -5.69 34.99
N LEU A 8 -72.79 -6.82 35.19
CA LEU A 8 -71.43 -6.91 35.73
C LEU A 8 -70.46 -6.59 34.59
N VAL A 9 -69.79 -5.45 34.67
CA VAL A 9 -68.71 -5.08 33.74
C VAL A 9 -67.43 -5.78 34.18
N MET A 10 -67.07 -6.88 33.52
CA MET A 10 -65.71 -7.41 33.55
C MET A 10 -64.84 -6.56 32.63
N ILE A 11 -64.05 -5.65 33.20
CA ILE A 11 -62.96 -4.97 32.50
C ILE A 11 -61.82 -5.99 32.38
N GLY A 12 -61.82 -6.75 31.29
CA GLY A 12 -60.64 -7.51 30.89
C GLY A 12 -59.55 -6.53 30.46
N THR A 13 -58.51 -6.36 31.27
CA THR A 13 -57.27 -5.74 30.79
C THR A 13 -56.64 -6.71 29.80
N VAL A 14 -56.92 -6.51 28.51
CA VAL A 14 -56.19 -7.20 27.44
C VAL A 14 -54.80 -6.57 27.42
N VAL A 15 -53.87 -7.17 28.15
CA VAL A 15 -52.46 -6.83 27.99
C VAL A 15 -52.11 -7.24 26.56
N ALA A 16 -51.75 -6.27 25.72
CA ALA A 16 -51.27 -6.52 24.37
C ALA A 16 -49.87 -7.13 24.45
N ASP A 17 -49.79 -8.39 24.89
CA ASP A 17 -48.54 -9.13 24.97
C ASP A 17 -48.04 -9.41 23.55
N ARG A 18 -46.82 -8.96 23.24
CA ARG A 18 -46.17 -9.10 21.92
C ARG A 18 -44.79 -9.72 22.11
N PRO A 19 -44.72 -10.98 22.58
CA PRO A 19 -43.46 -11.62 22.96
C PRO A 19 -42.45 -11.68 21.81
N GLU A 20 -42.91 -11.88 20.57
CA GLU A 20 -42.02 -11.94 19.39
C GLU A 20 -41.41 -10.58 19.03
N THR A 21 -42.17 -9.48 19.16
CA THR A 21 -41.63 -8.11 18.97
C THR A 21 -40.60 -7.77 20.05
N VAL A 22 -40.85 -8.18 21.30
CA VAL A 22 -39.89 -8.03 22.41
C VAL A 22 -38.63 -8.85 22.15
N ASN A 23 -38.78 -10.04 21.57
CA ASN A 23 -37.65 -10.88 21.19
C ASN A 23 -36.76 -10.21 20.13
N VAL A 24 -37.32 -9.57 19.09
CA VAL A 24 -36.53 -8.79 18.11
C VAL A 24 -35.61 -7.78 18.80
N ILE A 25 -36.15 -6.98 19.73
CA ILE A 25 -35.37 -5.96 20.46
C ILE A 25 -34.31 -6.60 21.36
N THR A 26 -34.62 -7.76 21.95
CA THR A 26 -33.70 -8.50 22.83
C THR A 26 -32.53 -9.07 22.03
N THR A 27 -32.81 -9.76 20.93
CA THR A 27 -31.81 -10.28 19.98
C THR A 27 -30.94 -9.15 19.42
N PHE A 28 -31.55 -8.02 19.05
CA PHE A 28 -30.83 -6.84 18.58
C PHE A 28 -29.85 -6.30 19.62
N LYS A 29 -30.28 -6.19 20.89
CA LYS A 29 -29.43 -5.77 22.02
C LYS A 29 -28.29 -6.74 22.30
N GLN A 30 -28.50 -8.04 22.09
CA GLN A 30 -27.45 -9.04 22.28
C GLN A 30 -26.38 -8.99 21.19
N ILE A 31 -26.73 -8.60 19.96
CA ILE A 31 -25.79 -8.52 18.84
C ILE A 31 -24.98 -7.21 18.87
N LEU A 32 -25.54 -6.12 19.41
CA LEU A 32 -24.90 -4.81 19.45
C LEU A 32 -23.44 -4.81 19.98
N PRO A 33 -23.10 -5.47 21.10
CA PRO A 33 -21.72 -5.55 21.58
C PRO A 33 -20.78 -6.25 20.60
N LEU A 34 -21.21 -7.36 19.99
CA LEU A 34 -20.43 -8.13 19.00
C LEU A 34 -20.22 -7.34 17.72
N TYR A 35 -21.25 -6.63 17.28
CA TYR A 35 -21.16 -5.73 16.13
C TYR A 35 -20.16 -4.59 16.38
N ASN A 36 -20.24 -3.97 17.56
CA ASN A 36 -19.35 -2.88 17.93
C ASN A 36 -17.89 -3.33 18.04
N SER A 37 -17.61 -4.47 18.68
CA SER A 37 -16.25 -5.00 18.77
C SER A 37 -15.70 -5.35 17.40
N SER A 38 -16.47 -6.05 16.56
CA SER A 38 -16.02 -6.44 15.22
C SER A 38 -15.74 -5.24 14.32
N LEU A 39 -16.57 -4.19 14.36
CA LEU A 39 -16.29 -2.95 13.63
C LEU A 39 -15.02 -2.26 14.14
N SER A 40 -14.89 -2.11 15.46
CA SER A 40 -13.73 -1.45 16.07
C SER A 40 -12.42 -2.18 15.75
N ASP A 41 -12.40 -3.50 15.88
CA ASP A 41 -11.21 -4.32 15.64
C ASP A 41 -10.78 -4.22 14.17
N ASN A 42 -11.73 -4.32 13.23
CA ASN A 42 -11.46 -4.17 11.80
C ASN A 42 -10.92 -2.78 11.47
N GLN A 43 -11.48 -1.71 12.04
CA GLN A 43 -10.99 -0.34 11.83
C GLN A 43 -9.57 -0.14 12.38
N ILE A 44 -9.26 -0.69 13.55
CA ILE A 44 -7.91 -0.65 14.13
C ILE A 44 -6.92 -1.39 13.23
N GLN A 45 -7.29 -2.58 12.74
CA GLN A 45 -6.43 -3.34 11.83
C GLN A 45 -6.18 -2.60 10.53
N ILE A 46 -7.21 -2.05 9.88
CA ILE A 46 -7.06 -1.26 8.66
C ILE A 46 -6.14 -0.06 8.89
N ALA A 47 -6.32 0.67 10.00
CA ALA A 47 -5.45 1.79 10.35
C ALA A 47 -3.99 1.34 10.53
N ALA A 48 -3.77 0.19 11.17
CA ALA A 48 -2.44 -0.40 11.33
C ALA A 48 -1.81 -0.79 9.99
N VAL A 49 -2.58 -1.41 9.08
CA VAL A 49 -2.09 -1.75 7.73
C VAL A 49 -1.70 -0.49 6.96
N LYS A 50 -2.57 0.54 6.94
CA LYS A 50 -2.29 1.82 6.26
C LYS A 50 -1.02 2.49 6.81
N SER A 51 -0.86 2.50 8.13
CA SER A 51 0.33 3.04 8.79
C SER A 51 1.60 2.26 8.43
N ASN A 52 1.52 0.93 8.38
CA ASN A 52 2.65 0.08 8.03
C ASN A 52 3.06 0.30 6.58
N LEU A 53 2.11 0.28 5.65
CA LEU A 53 2.35 0.58 4.23
C LEU A 53 3.00 1.96 4.03
N THR A 54 2.54 2.98 4.75
CA THR A 54 3.13 4.33 4.69
C THR A 54 4.59 4.33 5.15
N THR A 55 4.89 3.59 6.22
CA THR A 55 6.26 3.48 6.75
C THR A 55 7.17 2.77 5.74
N GLN A 56 6.72 1.63 5.20
CA GLN A 56 7.46 0.87 4.19
C GLN A 56 7.72 1.69 2.92
N LEU A 57 6.75 2.49 2.49
CA LEU A 57 6.89 3.35 1.33
C LEU A 57 7.98 4.43 1.57
N VAL A 58 7.99 5.04 2.75
CA VAL A 58 9.04 6.00 3.13
C VAL A 58 10.41 5.32 3.13
N ASP A 59 10.53 4.15 3.75
CA ASP A 59 11.80 3.42 3.84
C ASP A 59 12.37 3.12 2.45
N ILE A 60 11.53 2.69 1.51
CA ILE A 60 11.98 2.39 0.14
C ILE A 60 12.38 3.63 -0.63
N HIS A 61 11.65 4.74 -0.48
CA HIS A 61 12.08 5.99 -1.10
C HIS A 61 13.44 6.45 -0.54
N LEU A 62 13.69 6.28 0.76
CA LEU A 62 14.99 6.58 1.36
C LEU A 62 16.09 5.67 0.82
N GLU A 63 15.83 4.36 0.66
CA GLU A 63 16.79 3.42 0.08
C GLU A 63 17.09 3.72 -1.40
N ILE A 64 16.07 4.07 -2.19
CA ILE A 64 16.22 4.49 -3.60
C ILE A 64 17.14 5.72 -3.68
N ILE A 65 16.90 6.73 -2.84
CA ILE A 65 17.71 7.95 -2.79
C ILE A 65 19.15 7.62 -2.39
N ALA A 66 19.34 6.79 -1.36
CA ALA A 66 20.68 6.42 -0.88
C ALA A 66 21.53 5.69 -1.94
N VAL A 67 20.92 4.78 -2.72
CA VAL A 67 21.60 4.11 -3.84
C VAL A 67 21.99 5.13 -4.91
N LYS A 68 21.07 6.03 -5.29
CA LYS A 68 21.35 7.07 -6.27
C LYS A 68 22.49 7.98 -5.82
N GLU A 69 22.44 8.49 -4.59
CA GLU A 69 23.43 9.38 -4.00
C GLU A 69 24.83 8.75 -4.06
N ARG A 70 24.97 7.52 -3.55
CA ARG A 70 26.24 6.77 -3.59
C ARG A 70 26.83 6.65 -4.99
N LEU A 71 26.00 6.31 -5.99
CA LEU A 71 26.46 6.10 -7.36
C LEU A 71 26.80 7.42 -8.06
N VAL A 72 25.99 8.47 -7.84
CA VAL A 72 26.28 9.82 -8.35
C VAL A 72 27.59 10.35 -7.77
N ASP A 73 27.82 10.20 -6.46
CA ASP A 73 29.08 10.60 -5.83
C ASP A 73 30.28 9.88 -6.46
N THR A 74 30.12 8.59 -6.80
CA THR A 74 31.20 7.83 -7.43
C THR A 74 31.45 8.29 -8.87
N VAL A 75 30.40 8.66 -9.62
CA VAL A 75 30.53 9.25 -10.95
C VAL A 75 31.28 10.58 -10.87
N ILE A 76 30.91 11.48 -9.95
CA ILE A 76 31.57 12.77 -9.73
C ILE A 76 33.06 12.57 -9.41
N GLN A 77 33.38 11.66 -8.49
CA GLN A 77 34.78 11.37 -8.15
C GLN A 77 35.57 10.83 -9.34
N SER A 78 34.95 10.00 -10.18
CA SER A 78 35.57 9.48 -11.39
C SER A 78 35.82 10.57 -12.43
N GLU A 79 34.89 11.50 -12.61
CA GLU A 79 35.03 12.66 -13.49
C GLU A 79 36.16 13.59 -13.03
N ASP A 80 36.19 13.92 -11.73
CA ASP A 80 37.28 14.69 -11.10
C ASP A 80 38.65 14.05 -11.32
N ASN A 81 38.73 12.73 -11.18
CA ASN A 81 39.98 12.00 -11.39
C ASN A 81 40.41 12.03 -12.85
N MET A 82 39.49 11.88 -13.81
CA MET A 82 39.78 12.00 -15.24
C MET A 82 40.34 13.39 -15.56
N HIS A 83 39.70 14.47 -15.09
CA HIS A 83 40.21 15.82 -15.30
C HIS A 83 41.62 16.01 -14.74
N LYS A 84 41.89 15.54 -13.51
CA LYS A 84 43.24 15.60 -12.91
C LYS A 84 44.28 14.83 -13.72
N LEU A 85 43.93 13.63 -14.21
CA LEU A 85 44.82 12.83 -15.04
C LEU A 85 45.17 13.56 -16.35
N MET A 86 44.20 14.25 -16.94
CA MET A 86 44.38 15.00 -18.19
C MET A 86 45.21 16.26 -17.98
N ASP A 87 44.96 17.02 -16.92
CA ASP A 87 45.70 18.24 -16.57
C ASP A 87 47.18 17.96 -16.24
N ALA A 88 47.48 16.77 -15.70
CA ALA A 88 48.84 16.35 -15.40
C ALA A 88 49.68 16.02 -16.64
N GLN A 89 49.07 15.90 -17.83
CA GLN A 89 49.78 15.49 -19.04
C GLN A 89 50.55 16.65 -19.68
N VAL A 90 51.87 16.53 -19.74
CA VAL A 90 52.75 17.54 -20.36
C VAL A 90 53.12 17.19 -21.81
N ALA A 91 53.21 15.90 -22.13
CA ALA A 91 53.70 15.41 -23.41
C ALA A 91 52.62 14.82 -24.34
N ALA A 92 51.40 14.62 -23.83
CA ALA A 92 50.31 14.03 -24.59
C ALA A 92 49.70 15.03 -25.59
N ASP A 93 49.11 14.52 -26.68
CA ASP A 93 48.45 15.35 -27.69
C ASP A 93 47.20 16.03 -27.13
N LYS A 94 47.21 17.38 -27.10
CA LYS A 94 46.14 18.18 -26.48
C LYS A 94 44.80 18.08 -27.21
N LEU A 95 44.82 17.93 -28.53
CA LEU A 95 43.58 17.79 -29.31
C LEU A 95 42.95 16.42 -29.03
N CYS A 96 43.75 15.36 -28.98
CA CYS A 96 43.34 14.03 -28.58
C CYS A 96 42.76 14.01 -27.16
N LEU A 97 43.44 14.65 -26.19
CA LEU A 97 42.91 14.79 -24.83
C LEU A 97 41.56 15.51 -24.83
N SER A 98 41.38 16.58 -25.61
CA SER A 98 40.07 17.25 -25.71
C SER A 98 38.97 16.33 -26.24
N PHE A 99 39.27 15.41 -27.17
CA PHE A 99 38.31 14.41 -27.64
C PHE A 99 37.97 13.39 -26.56
N VAL A 100 38.97 12.92 -25.80
CA VAL A 100 38.73 12.02 -24.66
C VAL A 100 37.86 12.70 -23.60
N ASN A 101 38.06 14.00 -23.36
CA ASN A 101 37.29 14.75 -22.37
C ASN A 101 35.81 14.78 -22.75
N ALA A 102 35.52 15.17 -24.00
CA ALA A 102 34.17 15.17 -24.53
C ALA A 102 33.53 13.78 -24.50
N SER A 103 34.31 12.72 -24.75
CA SER A 103 33.84 11.34 -24.63
C SER A 103 33.52 10.96 -23.18
N SER A 104 34.32 11.42 -22.21
CA SER A 104 34.10 11.18 -20.78
C SER A 104 32.83 11.88 -20.31
N GLU A 105 32.64 13.16 -20.65
CA GLU A 105 31.41 13.92 -20.40
C GLU A 105 30.18 13.24 -21.01
N MET A 106 30.32 12.67 -22.22
CA MET A 106 29.22 11.91 -22.84
C MET A 106 28.88 10.64 -22.04
N ASN A 107 29.87 9.93 -21.51
CA ASN A 107 29.63 8.77 -20.65
C ASN A 107 28.92 9.14 -19.34
N VAL A 108 29.28 10.27 -18.72
CA VAL A 108 28.58 10.81 -17.54
C VAL A 108 27.12 11.10 -17.87
N ASN A 109 26.85 11.77 -19.00
CA ASN A 109 25.49 12.08 -19.45
C ASN A 109 24.67 10.81 -19.73
N LEU A 110 25.25 9.81 -20.39
CA LEU A 110 24.59 8.53 -20.65
C LEU A 110 24.28 7.78 -19.35
N ALA A 111 25.18 7.81 -18.36
CA ALA A 111 24.93 7.27 -17.03
C ALA A 111 23.75 7.97 -16.35
N GLY A 112 23.71 9.31 -16.41
CA GLY A 112 22.61 10.11 -15.86
C GLY A 112 21.24 9.79 -16.47
N VAL A 113 21.19 9.58 -17.79
CA VAL A 113 19.97 9.11 -18.48
C VAL A 113 19.56 7.73 -18.00
N SER A 114 20.50 6.78 -17.93
CA SER A 114 20.22 5.42 -17.47
C SER A 114 19.71 5.39 -16.02
N PHE A 115 20.36 6.14 -15.11
CA PHE A 115 19.90 6.29 -13.73
C PHE A 115 18.49 6.87 -13.64
N THR A 116 18.18 7.88 -14.48
CA THR A 116 16.85 8.48 -14.54
C THR A 116 15.80 7.47 -15.00
N ASN A 117 16.12 6.63 -15.98
CA ASN A 117 15.22 5.57 -16.44
C ASN A 117 14.96 4.53 -15.34
N CYS A 118 15.99 4.07 -14.63
CA CYS A 118 15.83 3.15 -13.50
C CYS A 118 14.92 3.72 -12.40
N ILE A 119 15.06 5.02 -12.09
CA ILE A 119 14.20 5.70 -11.11
C ILE A 119 12.75 5.78 -11.60
N ASN A 120 12.53 6.15 -12.85
CA ASN A 120 11.19 6.26 -13.43
C ASN A 120 10.47 4.89 -13.45
N ASP A 121 11.20 3.82 -13.77
CA ASP A 121 10.65 2.46 -13.76
C ASP A 121 10.28 2.02 -12.33
N ALA A 122 11.15 2.33 -11.35
CA ALA A 122 10.87 2.07 -9.94
C ALA A 122 9.66 2.87 -9.43
N ASP A 123 9.59 4.17 -9.73
CA ASP A 123 8.46 5.04 -9.36
C ASP A 123 7.13 4.52 -9.92
N LYS A 124 7.11 4.15 -11.21
CA LYS A 124 5.94 3.56 -11.85
C LYS A 124 5.52 2.24 -11.21
N ALA A 125 6.50 1.39 -10.85
CA ALA A 125 6.23 0.11 -10.19
C ALA A 125 5.67 0.31 -8.77
N ILE A 126 6.23 1.25 -8.00
CA ILE A 126 5.74 1.65 -6.68
C ILE A 126 4.31 2.18 -6.80
N TYR A 127 4.06 3.13 -7.70
CA TYR A 127 2.73 3.70 -7.92
C TYR A 127 1.69 2.63 -8.23
N THR A 128 2.03 1.69 -9.12
CA THR A 128 1.14 0.59 -9.49
C THR A 128 0.86 -0.34 -8.32
N SER A 129 1.90 -0.76 -7.60
CA SER A 129 1.80 -1.64 -6.43
C SER A 129 0.95 -1.00 -5.34
N VAL A 130 1.30 0.22 -4.92
CA VAL A 130 0.59 0.98 -3.88
C VAL A 130 -0.86 1.26 -4.28
N GLY A 131 -1.11 1.59 -5.56
CA GLY A 131 -2.46 1.77 -6.08
C GLY A 131 -3.32 0.51 -5.93
N ASN A 132 -2.77 -0.67 -6.24
CA ASN A 132 -3.46 -1.94 -6.05
C ASN A 132 -3.78 -2.22 -4.57
N TYR A 133 -2.84 -1.91 -3.67
CA TYR A 133 -3.06 -2.04 -2.23
C TYR A 133 -4.18 -1.13 -1.72
N TYR A 134 -4.19 0.13 -2.13
CA TYR A 134 -5.26 1.06 -1.74
C TYR A 134 -6.63 0.65 -2.31
N ALA A 135 -6.68 0.16 -3.55
CA ALA A 135 -7.91 -0.37 -4.14
C ALA A 135 -8.45 -1.57 -3.34
N TYR A 136 -7.58 -2.54 -3.03
CA TYR A 136 -7.95 -3.70 -2.22
C TYR A 136 -8.41 -3.31 -0.81
N MET A 137 -7.73 -2.35 -0.18
CA MET A 137 -8.12 -1.83 1.12
C MET A 137 -9.49 -1.15 1.09
N SER A 138 -9.77 -0.38 0.04
CA SER A 138 -11.08 0.27 -0.16
C SER A 138 -12.20 -0.77 -0.28
N ASP A 139 -11.95 -1.88 -0.99
CA ASP A 139 -12.94 -2.96 -1.11
C ASP A 139 -13.20 -3.65 0.24
N LEU A 140 -12.15 -3.84 1.07
CA LEU A 140 -12.29 -4.37 2.42
C LEU A 140 -13.07 -3.41 3.34
N GLU A 141 -12.74 -2.12 3.32
CA GLU A 141 -13.47 -1.07 4.05
C GLU A 141 -14.95 -1.08 3.64
N GLN A 142 -15.23 -1.19 2.35
CA GLN A 142 -16.59 -1.25 1.86
C GLN A 142 -17.32 -2.50 2.37
N GLN A 143 -16.69 -3.68 2.34
CA GLN A 143 -17.29 -4.92 2.88
C GLN A 143 -17.65 -4.81 4.35
N ILE A 144 -16.82 -4.11 5.14
CA ILE A 144 -17.10 -3.81 6.54
C ILE A 144 -18.33 -2.90 6.67
N ASP A 145 -18.41 -1.85 5.84
CA ASP A 145 -19.58 -0.97 5.79
C ASP A 145 -20.86 -1.71 5.37
N TRP A 146 -20.78 -2.72 4.50
CA TRP A 146 -21.91 -3.58 4.12
C TRP A 146 -22.46 -4.41 5.28
N MET A 147 -21.72 -4.57 6.39
CA MET A 147 -22.21 -5.24 7.61
C MET A 147 -23.23 -4.42 8.41
N ARG A 148 -23.89 -3.40 7.82
CA ARG A 148 -24.94 -2.57 8.44
C ARG A 148 -25.88 -3.41 9.31
N LEU A 149 -26.08 -3.05 10.58
CA LEU A 149 -26.93 -3.83 11.49
C LEU A 149 -28.44 -3.56 11.29
N LEU A 150 -28.81 -2.38 10.78
CA LEU A 150 -30.21 -1.92 10.67
C LEU A 150 -30.94 -2.33 9.40
N ASP A 151 -30.24 -2.88 8.40
CA ASP A 151 -30.83 -3.40 7.16
C ASP A 151 -31.75 -4.61 7.39
N VAL A 152 -31.66 -5.29 8.53
CA VAL A 152 -32.51 -6.42 8.94
C VAL A 152 -34.00 -6.07 8.94
N PHE A 153 -34.34 -4.79 9.13
CA PHE A 153 -35.70 -4.28 9.13
C PHE A 153 -36.26 -3.98 7.74
N ARG A 154 -35.43 -3.94 6.69
CA ARG A 154 -35.90 -3.62 5.33
C ARG A 154 -36.90 -4.69 4.85
N GLY A 155 -38.09 -4.23 4.47
CA GLY A 155 -39.17 -5.08 3.94
C GLY A 155 -39.94 -5.88 5.00
N HIS A 156 -39.70 -5.66 6.30
CA HIS A 156 -40.39 -6.36 7.38
C HIS A 156 -41.01 -5.38 8.38
N ASN A 157 -42.12 -5.79 8.99
CA ASN A 157 -42.81 -5.00 10.00
C ASN A 157 -42.65 -5.69 11.35
N VAL A 158 -42.01 -5.03 12.31
CA VAL A 158 -41.67 -5.60 13.63
C VAL A 158 -42.89 -6.07 14.44
N PHE A 159 -44.08 -5.57 14.12
CA PHE A 159 -45.34 -5.92 14.78
C PHE A 159 -46.17 -6.97 14.02
N HIS A 160 -45.92 -7.17 12.72
CA HIS A 160 -46.69 -8.08 11.86
C HIS A 160 -45.89 -9.31 11.44
N SER A 161 -44.59 -9.17 11.24
CA SER A 161 -43.66 -10.22 10.81
C SER A 161 -42.29 -10.10 11.51
N PRO A 162 -42.24 -10.34 12.84
CA PRO A 162 -41.00 -10.25 13.62
C PRO A 162 -40.01 -11.38 13.34
N GLN A 163 -40.48 -12.60 13.06
CA GLN A 163 -39.61 -13.78 12.89
C GLN A 163 -38.55 -13.61 11.78
N PRO A 164 -38.88 -13.12 10.56
CA PRO A 164 -37.86 -12.84 9.53
C PRO A 164 -36.77 -11.85 9.97
N ILE A 165 -37.07 -10.91 10.88
CA ILE A 165 -36.09 -9.97 11.41
C ILE A 165 -35.13 -10.71 12.37
N ILE A 166 -35.66 -11.61 13.20
CA ILE A 166 -34.88 -12.45 14.11
C ILE A 166 -33.94 -13.36 13.33
N ASP A 167 -34.44 -14.00 12.26
CA ASP A 167 -33.63 -14.88 11.42
C ASP A 167 -32.47 -14.11 10.76
N LYS A 168 -32.75 -12.90 10.24
CA LYS A 168 -31.71 -11.99 9.70
C LYS A 168 -30.69 -11.55 10.76
N LEU A 169 -31.13 -11.28 11.99
CA LEU A 169 -30.25 -10.93 13.10
C LEU A 169 -29.34 -12.10 13.49
N ASN A 170 -29.88 -13.31 13.59
CA ASN A 170 -29.09 -14.51 13.88
C ASN A 170 -28.07 -14.80 12.77
N ALA A 171 -28.46 -14.66 11.50
CA ALA A 171 -27.54 -14.80 10.38
C ALA A 171 -26.37 -13.80 10.46
N LYS A 172 -26.64 -12.53 10.83
CA LYS A 172 -25.58 -11.54 11.07
C LYS A 172 -24.71 -11.89 12.27
N SER A 173 -25.29 -12.41 13.35
CA SER A 173 -24.52 -12.87 14.51
C SER A 173 -23.52 -13.97 14.13
N GLU A 174 -23.94 -14.92 13.30
CA GLU A 174 -23.04 -15.99 12.82
C GLU A 174 -21.96 -15.46 11.88
N LEU A 175 -22.29 -14.50 11.01
CA LEU A 175 -21.29 -13.81 10.19
C LEU A 175 -20.25 -13.07 11.06
N LEU A 176 -20.69 -12.32 12.07
CA LEU A 176 -19.80 -11.59 12.98
C LEU A 176 -18.90 -12.52 13.79
N ARG A 177 -19.41 -13.68 14.22
CA ARG A 177 -18.63 -14.72 14.91
C ARG A 177 -17.68 -15.48 13.97
N GLY A 178 -18.08 -15.64 12.71
CA GLY A 178 -17.34 -16.37 11.68
C GLY A 178 -16.36 -15.53 10.87
N ASN A 179 -16.27 -14.20 11.10
CA ASN A 179 -15.48 -13.27 10.29
C ASN A 179 -13.95 -13.35 10.51
N ASN A 180 -13.43 -14.55 10.72
CA ASN A 180 -11.98 -14.82 10.79
C ASN A 180 -11.29 -14.60 9.43
N GLY A 181 -12.03 -14.65 8.32
CA GLY A 181 -11.49 -14.48 6.97
C GLY A 181 -10.92 -13.07 6.72
N THR A 182 -11.68 -12.02 7.04
CA THR A 182 -11.23 -10.63 6.87
C THR A 182 -10.05 -10.29 7.78
N ASN A 183 -10.04 -10.79 9.01
CA ASN A 183 -8.91 -10.63 9.95
C ASN A 183 -7.63 -11.29 9.41
N THR A 184 -7.72 -12.52 8.88
CA THR A 184 -6.55 -13.23 8.32
C THR A 184 -5.97 -12.50 7.10
N THR A 185 -6.84 -11.92 6.27
CA THR A 185 -6.43 -11.10 5.13
C THR A 185 -5.74 -9.81 5.57
N LEU A 186 -6.32 -9.07 6.54
CA LEU A 186 -5.74 -7.83 7.05
C LEU A 186 -4.39 -8.06 7.75
N GLU A 187 -4.19 -9.21 8.38
CA GLU A 187 -2.91 -9.59 9.01
C GLU A 187 -1.81 -9.91 7.99
N THR A 188 -2.17 -10.47 6.83
CA THR A 188 -1.20 -10.92 5.81
C THR A 188 -0.87 -9.85 4.78
N LEU A 189 -1.77 -8.89 4.55
CA LEU A 189 -1.63 -7.85 3.55
C LEU A 189 -0.36 -6.98 3.72
N PRO A 190 0.04 -6.53 4.93
CA PRO A 190 1.28 -5.76 5.12
C PRO A 190 2.54 -6.53 4.71
N ASN A 191 2.57 -7.84 4.95
CA ASN A 191 3.72 -8.68 4.61
C ASN A 191 3.84 -8.91 3.10
N GLN A 192 2.70 -9.00 2.40
CA GLN A 192 2.72 -9.07 0.94
C GLN A 192 3.14 -7.74 0.34
N ALA A 193 2.62 -6.63 0.86
CA ALA A 193 3.03 -5.28 0.44
C ALA A 193 4.53 -5.08 0.59
N TYR A 194 5.08 -5.47 1.75
CA TYR A 194 6.50 -5.42 2.02
C TYR A 194 7.33 -6.20 0.98
N LYS A 195 6.91 -7.41 0.64
CA LYS A 195 7.63 -8.25 -0.34
C LYS A 195 7.62 -7.64 -1.74
N ASP A 196 6.47 -7.16 -2.19
CA ASP A 196 6.34 -6.57 -3.52
C ASP A 196 7.18 -5.30 -3.63
N LEU A 197 7.09 -4.47 -2.61
CA LEU A 197 7.85 -3.24 -2.47
C LEU A 197 9.37 -3.51 -2.39
N ARG A 198 9.80 -4.54 -1.65
CA ARG A 198 11.20 -4.98 -1.59
C ARG A 198 11.71 -5.51 -2.94
N TYR A 199 10.88 -6.25 -3.66
CA TYR A 199 11.22 -6.73 -5.00
C TYR A 199 11.46 -5.56 -5.96
N ILE A 200 10.65 -4.50 -5.88
CA ILE A 200 10.84 -3.29 -6.70
C ILE A 200 12.18 -2.62 -6.37
N GLN A 201 12.54 -2.51 -5.08
CA GLN A 201 13.82 -1.97 -4.66
C GLN A 201 15.00 -2.80 -5.18
N GLU A 202 14.94 -4.14 -5.11
CA GLU A 202 16.00 -5.02 -5.60
C GLU A 202 16.17 -4.90 -7.12
N SER A 203 15.06 -4.79 -7.86
CA SER A 203 15.08 -4.53 -9.29
C SER A 203 15.68 -3.16 -9.61
N TYR A 204 15.34 -2.13 -8.82
CA TYR A 204 15.92 -0.80 -8.95
C TYR A 204 17.44 -0.81 -8.73
N GLN A 205 17.90 -1.47 -7.66
CA GLN A 205 19.31 -1.59 -7.36
C GLN A 205 20.07 -2.28 -8.50
N THR A 206 19.52 -3.37 -9.02
CA THR A 206 20.12 -4.10 -10.16
C THR A 206 20.25 -3.20 -11.38
N CYS A 207 19.19 -2.47 -11.74
CA CYS A 207 19.20 -1.52 -12.86
C CYS A 207 20.27 -0.42 -12.68
N MET A 208 20.38 0.13 -11.48
CA MET A 208 21.37 1.15 -11.15
C MET A 208 22.80 0.62 -11.23
N ASP A 209 23.05 -0.59 -10.73
CA ASP A 209 24.36 -1.23 -10.76
C ASP A 209 24.76 -1.56 -12.22
N ASP A 210 23.84 -2.07 -13.05
CA ASP A 210 24.07 -2.32 -14.48
C ASP A 210 24.40 -1.01 -15.24
N ALA A 211 23.63 0.05 -15.00
CA ALA A 211 23.88 1.36 -15.58
C ALA A 211 25.25 1.93 -15.16
N PHE A 212 25.63 1.70 -13.91
CA PHE A 212 26.92 2.15 -13.38
C PHE A 212 28.09 1.34 -13.96
N ASP A 213 27.92 0.05 -14.21
CA ASP A 213 28.95 -0.78 -14.85
C ASP A 213 29.18 -0.39 -16.31
N LEU A 214 28.16 0.08 -17.03
CA LEU A 214 28.33 0.69 -18.35
C LEU A 214 29.15 1.99 -18.27
N PHE A 215 28.89 2.83 -17.26
CA PHE A 215 29.69 4.02 -17.01
C PHE A 215 31.17 3.69 -16.76
N LYS A 216 31.46 2.72 -15.88
CA LYS A 216 32.85 2.28 -15.62
C LYS A 216 33.56 1.82 -16.88
N GLN A 217 32.87 1.05 -17.74
CA GLN A 217 33.44 0.61 -19.01
C GLN A 217 33.79 1.80 -19.90
N GLY A 218 32.92 2.82 -19.95
CA GLY A 218 33.17 4.07 -20.66
C GLY A 218 34.40 4.82 -20.14
N VAL A 219 34.54 4.97 -18.81
CA VAL A 219 35.71 5.60 -18.19
C VAL A 219 37.00 4.82 -18.48
N ASN A 220 36.98 3.50 -18.33
CA ASN A 220 38.13 2.64 -18.64
C ASN A 220 38.55 2.79 -20.11
N MET A 221 37.59 2.95 -21.03
CA MET A 221 37.87 3.21 -22.43
C MET A 221 38.54 4.58 -22.64
N CYS A 222 38.09 5.62 -21.93
CA CYS A 222 38.74 6.93 -21.95
C CYS A 222 40.20 6.85 -21.47
N GLU A 223 40.48 6.18 -20.34
CA GLU A 223 41.84 5.99 -19.84
C GLU A 223 42.72 5.23 -20.86
N MET A 224 42.19 4.17 -21.48
CA MET A 224 42.88 3.44 -22.53
C MET A 224 43.21 4.33 -23.74
N GLN A 225 42.28 5.18 -24.17
CA GLN A 225 42.50 6.13 -25.27
C GLN A 225 43.56 7.17 -24.91
N MET A 226 43.56 7.69 -23.67
CA MET A 226 44.61 8.60 -23.20
C MET A 226 45.99 7.97 -23.37
N ARG A 227 46.17 6.73 -22.89
CA ARG A 227 47.47 6.04 -22.93
C ARG A 227 47.88 5.63 -24.34
N MET A 228 47.00 4.97 -25.08
CA MET A 228 47.36 4.32 -26.36
C MET A 228 47.30 5.26 -27.57
N ILE A 229 46.42 6.27 -27.54
CA ILE A 229 46.19 7.17 -28.67
C ILE A 229 46.82 8.54 -28.39
N CYS A 230 46.52 9.14 -27.23
CA CYS A 230 47.00 10.49 -26.92
C CYS A 230 48.44 10.51 -26.42
N GLY A 231 49.02 9.36 -26.06
CA GLY A 231 50.38 9.25 -25.54
C GLY A 231 50.53 9.71 -24.09
N ALA A 232 49.44 9.67 -23.31
CA ALA A 232 49.46 9.99 -21.89
C ALA A 232 50.26 8.97 -21.07
N ASN A 233 50.88 9.45 -20.00
CA ASN A 233 51.50 8.62 -18.98
C ASN A 233 50.59 8.63 -17.75
N LEU A 234 49.96 7.49 -17.46
CA LEU A 234 48.97 7.28 -16.39
C LEU A 234 49.62 6.58 -15.19
#